data_AF-A0A7S1Z0B9-F1
#
_entry.id   AF-A0A7S1Z0B9-F1
#
_cell.length_a   1.000
_cell.length_b   1.000
_cell.length_c   1.000
_cell.angle_alpha   90.00
_cell.angle_beta   90.00
_cell.angle_gamma   90.00
#
_symmetry.space_group_name_H-M   'P 1'
#
loop_
_entity.id
_entity.type
_entity.pdbx_description
1 polymer ?
#
loop_
_entity_poly.entity_id
_entity_poly.type
_entity_poly.pdbx_seq_one_letter_code
_entity_poly.pdbx_strand_id
1 'polypeptide(L)'
;EAVRVSRAGYPQRYTHATFTNRYRILGLKELKKAARASRKQRPVDVIVQVIAEKIDAWDNKGSKGANAAPATSKGKRKVVPAKEPVDLVAVGIQVGKTKVFLRRRAYEILEKLRSREMADAAIKIQCVARRYVAMKEYETAKWLILKLQSYARGKVAMKSTQEFREKKNATVIQAAYRKYAARKRYLAKIVVARWLQRVHRGRAGRKRYE
;
A
#
# COMPACT_ATOMS: atom_id res chain seq x y z
N GLU A 1 44.55 -36.78 15.55
CA GLU A 1 43.64 -37.83 15.02
C GLU A 1 42.17 -37.63 15.35
N ALA A 2 41.80 -37.19 16.56
CA ALA A 2 40.40 -36.95 16.96
C ALA A 2 39.59 -36.08 15.96
N VAL A 3 40.16 -34.97 15.48
CA VAL A 3 39.50 -34.10 14.48
C VAL A 3 39.26 -34.82 13.14
N ARG A 4 40.13 -35.77 12.77
CA ARG A 4 40.03 -36.54 11.53
C ARG A 4 38.90 -37.57 11.61
N VAL A 5 38.75 -38.22 12.77
CA VAL A 5 37.63 -39.14 13.09
C VAL A 5 36.29 -38.37 13.14
N SER A 6 36.27 -37.17 13.73
CA SER A 6 35.07 -36.32 13.76
C SER A 6 34.67 -35.78 12.37
N ARG A 7 35.62 -35.60 11.44
CA ARG A 7 35.35 -35.17 10.05
C ARG A 7 34.75 -36.28 9.19
N ALA A 8 35.16 -37.54 9.40
CA ALA A 8 34.59 -38.69 8.70
C ALA A 8 33.24 -39.14 9.31
N GLY A 9 33.05 -38.90 10.61
CA GLY A 9 31.85 -39.29 11.37
C GLY A 9 30.67 -38.32 11.28
N TYR A 10 29.68 -38.56 12.15
CA TYR A 10 28.47 -37.75 12.30
C TYR A 10 28.49 -36.95 13.61
N PRO A 11 29.13 -35.76 13.63
CA PRO A 11 29.26 -34.95 14.83
C PRO A 11 27.92 -34.40 15.31
N GLN A 12 26.97 -34.13 14.40
CA GLN A 12 25.68 -33.54 14.75
C GLN A 12 24.61 -34.62 14.89
N ARG A 13 23.89 -34.61 16.03
CA ARG A 13 22.88 -35.61 16.38
C ARG A 13 21.62 -34.94 16.91
N TYR A 14 20.48 -35.23 16.31
CA TYR A 14 19.19 -34.70 16.74
C TYR A 14 18.22 -35.83 17.03
N THR A 15 17.35 -35.67 18.02
CA THR A 15 16.19 -36.56 18.17
C THR A 15 15.21 -36.31 17.04
N HIS A 16 14.41 -37.32 16.71
CA HIS A 16 13.38 -37.21 15.67
C HIS A 16 12.47 -35.98 15.85
N ALA A 17 11.98 -35.74 17.06
CA ALA A 17 11.10 -34.61 17.36
C ALA A 17 11.81 -33.24 17.25
N THR A 18 13.07 -33.14 17.70
CA THR A 18 13.82 -31.88 17.59
C THR A 18 14.20 -31.58 16.14
N PHE A 19 14.57 -32.60 15.37
CA PHE A 19 14.88 -32.47 13.96
C PHE A 19 13.65 -32.01 13.15
N THR A 20 12.50 -32.65 13.36
CA THR A 20 11.27 -32.29 12.65
C THR A 20 10.82 -30.88 12.98
N ASN A 21 10.80 -30.48 14.26
CA ASN A 21 10.39 -29.12 14.65
C ASN A 21 11.34 -28.06 14.09
N ARG A 22 12.65 -28.28 14.15
CA ARG A 22 13.65 -27.31 13.69
C ARG A 22 13.63 -27.12 12.16
N TYR A 23 13.53 -28.21 11.41
CA TYR A 23 13.60 -28.16 9.93
C TYR A 23 12.25 -28.22 9.24
N ARG A 24 11.14 -28.16 10.00
CA ARG A 24 9.77 -28.17 9.46
C ARG A 24 9.59 -27.14 8.34
N ILE A 25 10.14 -25.94 8.54
CA ILE A 25 10.01 -24.81 7.59
C ILE A 25 10.48 -25.15 6.17
N LEU A 26 11.46 -26.06 6.04
CA LEU A 26 12.00 -26.48 4.74
C LEU A 26 11.07 -27.44 3.99
N GLY A 27 10.19 -28.15 4.70
CA GLY A 27 9.35 -29.22 4.16
C GLY A 27 7.86 -29.07 4.49
N LEU A 28 7.40 -27.90 4.89
CA LEU A 28 6.01 -27.67 5.35
C LEU A 28 4.95 -28.17 4.35
N LYS A 29 5.20 -27.99 3.04
CA LYS A 29 4.27 -28.41 1.98
C LYS A 29 4.18 -29.93 1.87
N GLU A 30 5.33 -30.61 1.86
CA GLU A 30 5.39 -32.07 1.74
C GLU A 30 4.91 -32.75 3.02
N LEU A 31 5.18 -32.18 4.20
CA LEU A 31 4.64 -32.67 5.46
C LEU A 31 3.10 -32.63 5.47
N LYS A 32 2.49 -31.54 4.96
CA LYS A 32 1.03 -31.42 4.84
C LYS A 32 0.45 -32.42 3.83
N LYS A 33 1.15 -32.71 2.74
CA LYS A 33 0.73 -33.74 1.77
C LYS A 33 0.81 -35.14 2.38
N ALA A 34 1.92 -35.46 3.05
CA ALA A 34 2.08 -36.74 3.73
C ALA A 34 1.03 -36.96 4.84
N ALA A 35 0.66 -35.90 5.57
CA ALA A 35 -0.43 -35.98 6.56
C ALA A 35 -1.81 -36.27 5.95
N ARG A 36 -2.02 -35.96 4.65
CA ARG A 36 -3.25 -36.25 3.91
C ARG A 36 -3.19 -37.59 3.16
N ALA A 37 -2.03 -38.23 3.10
CA ALA A 37 -1.86 -39.50 2.40
C ALA A 37 -2.43 -40.65 3.24
N SER A 38 -2.95 -41.68 2.56
CA SER A 38 -3.48 -42.89 3.20
C SER A 38 -2.39 -43.72 3.89
N ARG A 39 -1.14 -43.65 3.42
CA ARG A 39 0.00 -44.37 3.99
C ARG A 39 0.63 -43.58 5.13
N LYS A 40 0.61 -44.15 6.34
CA LYS A 40 1.21 -43.54 7.54
C LYS A 40 2.73 -43.53 7.43
N GLN A 41 3.29 -42.41 6.99
CA GLN A 41 4.74 -42.17 6.96
C GLN A 41 5.19 -41.47 8.22
N ARG A 42 6.40 -41.78 8.71
CA ARG A 42 6.97 -41.04 9.84
C ARG A 42 7.32 -39.63 9.35
N PRO A 43 6.95 -38.57 10.08
CA PRO A 43 7.24 -37.18 9.70
C PRO A 43 8.72 -36.90 9.42
N VAL A 44 9.61 -37.60 10.14
CA VAL A 44 11.06 -37.48 10.01
C VAL A 44 11.52 -37.94 8.63
N ASP A 45 11.03 -39.09 8.16
CA ASP A 45 11.47 -39.68 6.90
C ASP A 45 11.10 -38.78 5.71
N VAL A 46 9.90 -38.19 5.75
CA VAL A 46 9.44 -37.22 4.75
C VAL A 46 10.32 -35.97 4.74
N ILE A 47 10.62 -35.41 5.91
CA ILE A 47 11.47 -34.21 6.02
C ILE A 47 12.90 -34.53 5.56
N VAL A 48 13.44 -35.69 5.95
CA VAL A 48 14.79 -36.12 5.58
C VAL A 48 14.91 -36.32 4.08
N GLN A 49 13.92 -36.94 3.42
CA GLN A 49 13.90 -37.07 1.95
C GLN A 49 13.89 -35.71 1.25
N VAL A 50 13.02 -34.79 1.67
CA VAL A 50 12.96 -33.43 1.10
C VAL A 50 14.27 -32.66 1.34
N ILE A 51 14.89 -32.83 2.50
CA ILE A 51 16.18 -32.23 2.81
C ILE A 51 17.28 -32.82 1.92
N ALA A 52 17.30 -34.14 1.75
CA ALA A 52 18.28 -34.81 0.91
C ALA A 52 18.20 -34.30 -0.54
N GLU A 53 17.01 -34.21 -1.10
CA GLU A 53 16.78 -33.62 -2.43
C GLU A 53 17.22 -32.15 -2.52
N LYS A 54 16.96 -31.36 -1.48
CA LYS A 54 17.36 -29.94 -1.45
C LYS A 54 18.86 -29.76 -1.34
N ILE A 55 19.56 -30.61 -0.59
CA ILE A 55 21.02 -30.57 -0.46
C ILE A 55 21.67 -31.02 -1.76
N ASP A 56 21.17 -32.09 -2.40
CA ASP A 56 21.68 -32.54 -3.69
C ASP A 56 21.47 -31.48 -4.79
N ALA A 57 20.30 -30.83 -4.82
CA ALA A 57 20.05 -29.69 -5.71
C ALA A 57 20.97 -28.48 -5.42
N TRP A 58 21.40 -28.31 -4.16
CA TRP A 58 22.32 -27.25 -3.76
C TRP A 58 23.75 -27.51 -4.25
N ASP A 59 24.20 -28.75 -4.15
CA ASP A 59 25.52 -29.18 -4.65
C ASP A 59 25.62 -29.09 -6.16
N ASN A 60 24.57 -29.51 -6.87
CA ASN A 60 24.48 -29.37 -8.32
C ASN A 60 24.42 -27.90 -8.79
N LYS A 61 23.91 -26.98 -7.94
CA LYS A 61 23.98 -25.54 -8.19
C LYS A 61 25.38 -24.95 -7.97
N GLY A 62 26.18 -25.52 -7.06
CA GLY A 62 27.55 -25.09 -6.82
C GLY A 62 28.53 -25.46 -7.94
N SER A 63 28.28 -26.59 -8.63
CA SER A 63 29.07 -27.02 -9.80
C SER A 63 28.80 -26.17 -11.05
N LYS A 64 27.60 -25.60 -11.18
CA LYS A 64 27.26 -24.63 -12.22
C LYS A 64 27.50 -23.20 -11.75
N GLY A 65 28.78 -22.85 -11.58
CA GLY A 65 29.19 -21.45 -11.40
C GLY A 65 28.84 -20.62 -12.65
N ALA A 66 28.22 -19.46 -12.40
CA ALA A 66 28.22 -18.27 -13.24
C ALA A 66 27.92 -18.46 -14.75
N ASN A 67 26.64 -18.58 -15.12
CA ASN A 67 26.00 -17.95 -16.29
C ASN A 67 24.64 -18.61 -16.54
N ALA A 68 23.60 -18.13 -15.85
CA ALA A 68 22.23 -18.35 -16.29
C ALA A 68 21.34 -17.25 -15.72
N ALA A 69 21.07 -16.25 -16.56
CA ALA A 69 19.99 -15.30 -16.38
C ALA A 69 18.64 -16.04 -16.16
N PRO A 70 17.67 -15.42 -15.47
CA PRO A 70 16.42 -16.08 -15.14
C PRO A 70 15.56 -16.26 -16.41
N ALA A 71 15.60 -17.46 -16.98
CA ALA A 71 14.67 -17.85 -18.03
C ALA A 71 13.26 -17.99 -17.44
N THR A 72 12.40 -17.04 -17.76
CA THR A 72 10.95 -17.16 -17.60
C THR A 72 10.45 -18.25 -18.55
N SER A 73 10.20 -19.46 -18.05
CA SER A 73 9.53 -20.50 -18.82
C SER A 73 8.24 -20.93 -18.12
N LYS A 74 7.12 -20.52 -18.71
CA LYS A 74 5.82 -21.17 -18.55
C LYS A 74 5.97 -22.58 -19.13
N GLY A 75 6.22 -23.56 -18.27
CA GLY A 75 6.45 -24.96 -18.64
C GLY A 75 5.43 -25.87 -17.98
N LYS A 76 4.69 -26.61 -18.81
CA LYS A 76 3.70 -27.64 -18.50
C LYS A 76 4.07 -28.50 -17.28
N ARG A 77 3.07 -28.84 -16.46
CA ARG A 77 3.16 -29.88 -15.41
C ARG A 77 3.61 -31.19 -16.04
N LYS A 78 4.92 -31.44 -16.02
CA LYS A 78 5.49 -32.75 -16.31
C LYS A 78 5.21 -33.61 -15.08
N VAL A 79 4.40 -34.66 -15.24
CA VAL A 79 4.20 -35.70 -14.24
C VAL A 79 5.59 -36.25 -13.91
N VAL A 80 6.04 -36.02 -12.67
CA VAL A 80 7.36 -36.44 -12.22
C VAL A 80 7.29 -37.95 -11.96
N PRO A 81 8.04 -38.79 -12.70
CA PRO A 81 8.10 -40.21 -12.41
C PRO A 81 8.75 -40.41 -11.02
N ALA A 82 8.36 -41.47 -10.31
CA ALA A 82 8.87 -41.80 -8.99
C ALA A 82 10.41 -41.77 -8.99
N LYS A 83 11.00 -40.73 -8.38
CA LYS A 83 12.45 -40.54 -8.31
C LYS A 83 13.06 -41.66 -7.46
N GLU A 84 14.13 -42.26 -7.97
CA GLU A 84 14.98 -43.21 -7.25
C GLU A 84 15.35 -42.64 -5.87
N PRO A 85 15.37 -43.48 -4.82
CA PRO A 85 15.66 -43.02 -3.47
C PRO A 85 17.06 -42.41 -3.43
N VAL A 86 17.12 -41.10 -3.17
CA VAL A 86 18.38 -40.38 -2.99
C VAL A 86 19.20 -41.09 -1.92
N ASP A 87 20.45 -41.43 -2.24
CA ASP A 87 21.33 -42.09 -1.28
C ASP A 87 21.66 -41.13 -0.14
N LEU A 88 20.97 -41.35 0.98
CA LEU A 88 21.07 -40.56 2.21
C LEU A 88 22.51 -40.53 2.74
N VAL A 89 23.24 -41.63 2.56
CA VAL A 89 24.62 -41.77 3.03
C VAL A 89 25.57 -40.90 2.21
N ALA A 90 25.35 -40.81 0.90
CA ALA A 90 26.12 -39.93 0.00
C ALA A 90 25.93 -38.45 0.36
N VAL A 91 24.69 -38.05 0.69
CA VAL A 91 24.37 -36.69 1.16
C VAL A 91 24.96 -36.40 2.56
N GLY A 92 25.33 -37.44 3.32
CA GLY A 92 25.89 -37.33 4.66
C GLY A 92 24.84 -37.22 5.76
N ILE A 93 23.68 -37.84 5.55
CA ILE A 93 22.58 -37.97 6.52
C ILE A 93 22.34 -39.45 6.81
N GLN A 94 22.28 -39.81 8.09
CA GLN A 94 21.92 -41.15 8.51
C GLN A 94 20.78 -41.08 9.52
N VAL A 95 19.71 -41.87 9.29
CA VAL A 95 18.56 -41.94 10.19
C VAL A 95 18.68 -43.22 11.03
N GLY A 96 18.83 -43.06 12.34
CA GLY A 96 18.75 -44.16 13.30
C GLY A 96 17.34 -44.33 13.87
N LYS A 97 17.18 -45.31 14.79
CA LYS A 97 15.88 -45.63 15.41
C LYS A 97 15.25 -44.43 16.13
N THR A 98 16.06 -43.62 16.82
CA THR A 98 15.60 -42.50 17.66
C THR A 98 16.17 -41.13 17.27
N LYS A 99 17.27 -41.12 16.52
CA LYS A 99 18.06 -39.92 16.21
C LYS A 99 18.42 -39.84 14.73
N VAL A 100 18.57 -38.62 14.23
CA VAL A 100 19.13 -38.28 12.92
C VAL A 100 20.56 -37.78 13.12
N PHE A 101 21.46 -38.30 12.30
CA PHE A 101 22.89 -38.04 12.33
C PHE A 101 23.28 -37.26 11.07
N LEU A 102 23.99 -36.15 11.22
CA LEU A 102 24.44 -35.33 10.09
C LEU A 102 25.96 -35.14 10.10
N ARG A 103 26.56 -35.24 8.91
CA ARG A 103 27.92 -34.76 8.65
C ARG A 103 27.94 -33.22 8.65
N ARG A 104 29.11 -32.66 8.93
CA ARG A 104 29.32 -31.20 9.04
C ARG A 104 28.83 -30.43 7.80
N ARG A 105 29.22 -30.87 6.60
CA ARG A 105 28.85 -30.22 5.32
C ARG A 105 27.34 -30.20 5.11
N ALA A 106 26.67 -31.32 5.32
CA ALA A 106 25.21 -31.43 5.22
C ALA A 106 24.50 -30.50 6.21
N TYR A 107 24.99 -30.43 7.46
CA TYR A 107 24.47 -29.53 8.49
C TYR A 107 24.61 -28.05 8.11
N GLU A 108 25.78 -27.63 7.62
CA GLU A 108 26.03 -26.24 7.24
C GLU A 108 25.14 -25.78 6.07
N ILE A 109 24.97 -26.63 5.05
CA ILE A 109 24.07 -26.35 3.92
C ILE A 109 22.62 -26.26 4.41
N LEU A 110 22.21 -27.19 5.27
CA LEU A 110 20.86 -27.23 5.81
C LEU A 110 20.53 -25.97 6.62
N GLU A 111 21.46 -25.51 7.46
CA GLU A 111 21.29 -24.29 8.26
C GLU A 111 21.26 -23.03 7.37
N LYS A 112 22.08 -22.96 6.31
CA LYS A 112 22.02 -21.88 5.31
C LYS A 112 20.67 -21.82 4.60
N LEU A 113 20.13 -22.97 4.19
CA LEU A 113 18.81 -23.06 3.57
C LEU A 113 17.71 -22.61 4.55
N ARG A 114 17.79 -23.05 5.81
CA ARG A 114 16.85 -22.65 6.87
C ARG A 114 16.84 -21.14 7.08
N SER A 115 18.01 -20.52 7.22
CA SER A 115 18.14 -19.07 7.42
C SER A 115 17.58 -18.26 6.24
N ARG A 116 17.78 -18.73 5.00
CA ARG A 116 17.23 -18.07 3.80
C ARG A 116 15.70 -18.09 3.79
N GLU A 117 15.08 -19.23 4.04
CA GLU A 117 13.61 -19.32 4.08
C GLU A 117 13.01 -18.48 5.21
N MET A 118 13.67 -18.40 6.37
CA MET A 118 13.24 -17.51 7.45
C MET A 118 13.37 -16.03 7.06
N ALA A 119 14.46 -15.65 6.40
CA ALA A 119 14.65 -14.28 5.90
C ALA A 119 13.59 -13.92 4.85
N ASP A 120 13.33 -14.80 3.88
CA ASP A 120 12.30 -14.58 2.85
C ASP A 120 10.89 -14.44 3.44
N ALA A 121 10.57 -15.24 4.47
CA ALA A 121 9.31 -15.11 5.19
C ALA A 121 9.24 -13.77 5.94
N ALA A 122 10.31 -13.36 6.61
CA ALA A 122 10.38 -12.09 7.31
C ALA A 122 10.23 -10.90 6.33
N ILE A 123 10.89 -10.94 5.17
CA ILE A 123 10.77 -9.91 4.13
C ILE A 123 9.33 -9.77 3.65
N LYS A 124 8.60 -10.88 3.46
CA LYS A 124 7.18 -10.83 3.07
C LYS A 124 6.32 -10.14 4.12
N ILE A 125 6.53 -10.48 5.40
CA ILE A 125 5.81 -9.85 6.52
C ILE A 125 6.15 -8.36 6.58
N GLN A 126 7.44 -8.02 6.51
CA GLN A 126 7.93 -6.64 6.54
C GLN A 126 7.41 -5.81 5.37
N CYS A 127 7.33 -6.38 4.17
CA CYS A 127 6.77 -5.71 2.99
C CYS A 127 5.32 -5.31 3.21
N VAL A 128 4.49 -6.22 3.73
CA VAL A 128 3.09 -5.95 4.06
C VAL A 128 2.97 -4.89 5.15
N ALA A 129 3.79 -4.98 6.21
CA ALA A 129 3.80 -4.00 7.29
C ALA A 129 4.19 -2.59 6.79
N ARG A 130 5.27 -2.48 6.01
CA ARG A 130 5.71 -1.20 5.42
C ARG A 130 4.65 -0.60 4.50
N ARG A 131 4.00 -1.43 3.67
CA ARG A 131 2.87 -1.00 2.83
C ARG A 131 1.73 -0.45 3.68
N TYR A 132 1.37 -1.14 4.77
CA TYR A 132 0.26 -0.72 5.62
C TYR A 132 0.52 0.66 6.25
N VAL A 133 1.73 0.88 6.78
CA VAL A 133 2.15 2.17 7.35
C VAL A 133 2.05 3.28 6.30
N ALA A 134 2.67 3.07 5.13
CA ALA A 134 2.64 4.07 4.05
C ALA A 134 1.22 4.35 3.54
N MET A 135 0.36 3.34 3.46
CA MET A 135 -1.04 3.50 3.03
C MET A 135 -1.83 4.33 4.04
N LYS A 136 -1.62 4.12 5.34
CA LYS A 136 -2.26 4.89 6.41
C LYS A 136 -1.85 6.37 6.36
N GLU A 137 -0.55 6.63 6.22
CA GLU A 137 -0.03 8.00 6.07
C GLU A 137 -0.62 8.70 4.84
N TYR A 138 -0.62 8.02 3.68
CA TYR A 138 -1.20 8.54 2.45
C TYR A 138 -2.69 8.89 2.61
N GLU A 139 -3.47 8.02 3.23
CA GLU A 139 -4.89 8.24 3.44
C GLU A 139 -5.14 9.46 4.32
N THR A 140 -4.40 9.60 5.43
CA THR A 140 -4.49 10.79 6.29
C THR A 140 -4.15 12.08 5.54
N ALA A 141 -3.06 12.08 4.76
CA ALA A 141 -2.67 13.23 3.96
C ALA A 141 -3.74 13.59 2.91
N LYS A 142 -4.30 12.58 2.22
CA LYS A 142 -5.36 12.77 1.23
C LYS A 142 -6.60 13.42 1.85
N TRP A 143 -7.07 12.93 3.00
CA TRP A 143 -8.21 13.51 3.70
C TRP A 143 -7.97 14.97 4.10
N LEU A 144 -6.79 15.28 4.62
CA LEU A 144 -6.41 16.65 4.98
C LEU A 144 -6.39 17.58 3.76
N ILE A 145 -5.80 17.13 2.64
CA ILE A 145 -5.75 17.91 1.40
C ILE A 145 -7.16 18.16 0.87
N LEU A 146 -8.02 17.15 0.81
CA LEU A 146 -9.40 17.31 0.34
C LEU A 146 -10.19 18.30 1.22
N LYS A 147 -10.00 18.24 2.54
CA LYS A 147 -10.63 19.17 3.49
C LYS A 147 -10.12 20.59 3.31
N LEU A 148 -8.81 20.77 3.08
CA LEU A 148 -8.24 22.09 2.81
C LEU A 148 -8.75 22.65 1.49
N GLN A 149 -8.81 21.83 0.44
CA GLN A 149 -9.31 22.23 -0.86
C GLN A 149 -10.79 22.59 -0.83
N SER A 150 -11.63 21.84 -0.10
CA SER A 150 -13.06 22.17 0.04
C SER A 150 -13.24 23.50 0.79
N TYR A 151 -12.46 23.72 1.85
CA TYR A 151 -12.46 24.99 2.57
C TYR A 151 -12.02 26.17 1.69
N ALA A 152 -10.92 26.01 0.94
CA ALA A 152 -10.41 27.04 0.05
C ALA A 152 -11.43 27.40 -1.04
N ARG A 153 -12.04 26.39 -1.69
CA ARG A 153 -13.11 26.61 -2.67
C ARG A 153 -14.32 27.32 -2.04
N GLY A 154 -14.70 26.95 -0.82
CA GLY A 154 -15.75 27.62 -0.07
C GLY A 154 -15.43 29.10 0.19
N LYS A 155 -14.20 29.42 0.61
CA LYS A 155 -13.75 30.80 0.85
C LYS A 155 -13.78 31.65 -0.41
N VAL A 156 -13.33 31.12 -1.54
CA VAL A 156 -13.39 31.81 -2.83
C VAL A 156 -14.84 32.11 -3.23
N ALA A 157 -15.73 31.14 -3.10
CA ALA A 157 -17.15 31.32 -3.41
C ALA A 157 -17.83 32.36 -2.48
N MET A 158 -17.52 32.34 -1.19
CA MET A 158 -18.01 33.33 -0.22
C MET A 158 -17.54 34.74 -0.58
N LYS A 159 -16.25 34.90 -0.91
CA LYS A 159 -15.69 36.21 -1.32
C LYS A 159 -16.38 36.74 -2.58
N SER A 160 -16.50 35.90 -3.61
CA SER A 160 -17.21 36.26 -4.84
C SER A 160 -18.67 36.68 -4.57
N THR A 161 -19.39 35.91 -3.75
CA THR A 161 -20.77 36.24 -3.36
C THR A 161 -20.86 37.57 -2.61
N GLN A 162 -19.91 37.84 -1.71
CA GLN A 162 -19.85 39.10 -0.97
C GLN A 162 -19.62 40.29 -1.92
N GLU A 163 -18.68 40.17 -2.86
CA GLU A 163 -18.43 41.20 -3.89
C GLU A 163 -19.69 41.47 -4.74
N PHE A 164 -20.45 40.44 -5.11
CA PHE A 164 -21.74 40.62 -5.80
C PHE A 164 -22.77 41.36 -4.96
N ARG A 165 -22.88 41.03 -3.66
CA ARG A 165 -23.79 41.73 -2.74
C ARG A 165 -23.40 43.19 -2.58
N GLU A 166 -22.12 43.49 -2.43
CA GLU A 166 -21.61 44.85 -2.33
C GLU A 166 -21.89 45.66 -3.60
N LYS A 167 -21.63 45.09 -4.79
CA LYS A 167 -21.96 45.73 -6.08
C LYS A 167 -23.46 46.01 -6.22
N LYS A 168 -24.31 45.06 -5.82
CA LYS A 168 -25.77 45.23 -5.84
C LYS A 168 -26.19 46.35 -4.89
N ASN A 169 -25.70 46.34 -3.65
CA ASN A 169 -25.99 47.37 -2.66
C ASN A 169 -25.54 48.76 -3.13
N ALA A 170 -24.33 48.86 -3.69
CA ALA A 170 -23.83 50.09 -4.29
C ALA A 170 -24.76 50.59 -5.40
N THR A 171 -25.21 49.70 -6.30
CA THR A 171 -26.16 50.04 -7.36
C THR A 171 -27.49 50.57 -6.80
N VAL A 172 -28.02 49.95 -5.75
CA VAL A 172 -29.26 50.39 -5.08
C VAL A 172 -29.10 51.78 -4.48
N ILE A 173 -28.01 52.03 -3.76
CA ILE A 173 -27.72 53.34 -3.15
C ILE A 173 -27.57 54.41 -4.25
N GLN A 174 -26.80 54.12 -5.29
CA GLN A 174 -26.61 55.03 -6.43
C GLN A 174 -27.93 55.34 -7.14
N ALA A 175 -28.78 54.35 -7.38
CA ALA A 175 -30.08 54.54 -8.00
C ALA A 175 -31.01 55.40 -7.13
N ALA A 176 -31.04 55.15 -5.82
CA ALA A 176 -31.82 55.93 -4.85
C ALA A 176 -31.36 57.40 -4.84
N TYR A 177 -30.04 57.63 -4.81
CA TYR A 177 -29.47 58.98 -4.87
C TYR A 177 -29.79 59.69 -6.18
N ARG A 178 -29.62 59.03 -7.33
CA ARG A 178 -29.95 59.60 -8.65
C ARG A 178 -31.44 59.99 -8.72
N LYS A 179 -32.33 59.14 -8.22
CA LYS A 179 -33.77 59.42 -8.11
C LYS A 179 -34.04 60.64 -7.23
N TYR A 180 -33.44 60.70 -6.04
CA TYR A 180 -33.58 61.84 -5.13
C TYR A 180 -33.10 63.14 -5.77
N ALA A 181 -31.91 63.15 -6.37
CA ALA A 181 -31.33 64.32 -7.02
C ALA A 181 -32.20 64.83 -8.19
N ALA A 182 -32.71 63.92 -9.03
CA ALA A 182 -33.64 64.26 -10.11
C ALA A 182 -34.94 64.86 -9.58
N ARG A 183 -35.53 64.26 -8.53
CA ARG A 183 -36.75 64.77 -7.88
C ARG A 183 -36.54 66.15 -7.28
N LYS A 184 -35.42 66.40 -6.59
CA LYS A 184 -35.09 67.72 -6.03
C LYS A 184 -35.02 68.79 -7.11
N ARG A 185 -34.34 68.50 -8.24
CA ARG A 185 -34.26 69.40 -9.39
C ARG A 185 -35.64 69.67 -10.01
N TYR A 186 -36.47 68.65 -10.16
CA TYR A 186 -37.83 68.78 -10.71
C TYR A 186 -38.73 69.66 -9.82
N LEU A 187 -38.70 69.43 -8.51
CA LEU A 187 -39.48 70.22 -7.56
C LEU A 187 -39.07 71.70 -7.58
N ALA A 188 -37.76 71.99 -7.65
CA ALA A 188 -37.27 73.37 -7.78
C ALA A 188 -37.84 74.05 -9.04
N LYS A 189 -37.87 73.35 -10.19
CA LYS A 189 -38.48 73.86 -11.43
C LYS A 189 -39.98 74.11 -11.28
N ILE A 190 -40.73 73.20 -10.63
CA ILE A 190 -42.17 73.38 -10.36
C ILE A 190 -42.44 74.64 -9.54
N VAL A 191 -41.64 74.90 -8.50
CA VAL A 191 -41.83 76.08 -7.64
C VAL A 191 -41.72 77.35 -8.47
N VAL A 192 -40.68 77.46 -9.30
CA VAL A 192 -40.48 78.61 -10.20
C VAL A 192 -41.61 78.73 -11.22
N ALA A 193 -41.99 77.63 -11.87
CA ALA A 193 -43.06 77.62 -12.87
C ALA A 193 -44.42 78.04 -12.28
N ARG A 194 -44.79 77.51 -11.11
CA ARG A 194 -46.03 77.88 -10.40
C ARG A 194 -46.04 79.34 -9.97
N TRP A 195 -44.89 79.85 -9.51
CA TRP A 195 -44.75 81.27 -9.17
C TRP A 195 -44.99 82.15 -10.40
N LEU A 196 -44.33 81.85 -11.53
CA LEU A 196 -44.54 82.56 -12.80
C LEU A 196 -46.01 82.51 -13.25
N GLN A 197 -46.63 81.33 -13.21
CA GLN A 197 -48.05 81.16 -13.55
C GLN A 197 -48.96 82.00 -12.65
N ARG A 198 -48.72 82.01 -11.33
CA ARG A 198 -49.49 82.83 -10.38
C ARG A 198 -49.37 84.32 -10.69
N VAL A 199 -48.14 84.80 -10.93
CA VAL A 199 -47.87 86.21 -11.25
C VAL A 199 -48.53 86.60 -12.58
N HIS A 200 -48.38 85.78 -13.63
CA HIS A 200 -48.98 86.03 -14.93
C HIS A 200 -50.51 86.07 -14.85
N ARG A 201 -51.15 85.08 -14.21
CA ARG A 201 -52.62 85.06 -14.04
C ARG A 201 -53.10 86.28 -13.25
N GLY A 202 -52.38 86.68 -12.20
CA GLY A 202 -52.70 87.90 -11.45
C GLY A 202 -52.61 89.17 -12.30
N ARG A 203 -51.57 89.30 -13.14
CA ARG A 203 -51.42 90.41 -14.09
C ARG A 203 -52.53 90.41 -15.16
N ALA A 204 -52.81 89.25 -15.74
CA ALA A 204 -53.85 89.08 -16.76
C ALA A 204 -55.26 89.32 -16.21
N GLY A 205 -55.51 89.02 -14.93
CA GLY A 205 -56.75 89.38 -14.24
C GLY A 205 -56.90 90.89 -14.14
N ARG A 206 -55.88 91.60 -13.63
CA ARG A 206 -55.91 93.05 -13.49
C ARG A 206 -56.15 93.79 -14.81
N LYS A 207 -55.49 93.38 -15.90
CA LYS A 207 -55.70 93.94 -17.25
C LYS A 207 -57.11 93.78 -17.83
N ARG A 208 -57.97 92.92 -17.26
CA ARG A 208 -59.36 92.74 -17.73
C ARG A 208 -60.36 93.67 -17.03
N TYR A 209 -59.95 94.30 -15.92
CA TYR A 209 -60.78 95.22 -15.15
C TYR A 209 -60.35 96.68 -15.30
N GLU A 210 -59.28 96.94 -16.06
CA GLU A 210 -58.98 98.23 -16.70
C GLU A 210 -59.66 98.27 -18.06
#